data_AF-A0A101J6Y7-F1
#
_entry.id   AF-A0A101J6Y7-F1
#
_cell.length_a   1.000
_cell.length_b   1.000
_cell.length_c   1.000
_cell.angle_alpha   90.00
_cell.angle_beta   90.00
_cell.angle_gamma   90.00
#
_symmetry.space_group_name_H-M   'P 1'
#
loop_
_entity.id
_entity.type
_entity.pdbx_description
1 polymer ?
#
loop_
_entity_poly.entity_id
_entity_poly.type
_entity_poly.pdbx_seq_one_letter_code
_entity_poly.pdbx_strand_id
1 'polypeptide(L)'
;MAAAACSAAFAVALCADAGAFRAAGVIVLMETLLLALPWRVPRTGRSVAGFWAEIVCGLLAPLGALAVAVWAGPAWLWQPGAPQWYVAGAALGGALLWLGGMNLRALATGELAFFAGPTRPGHGYARATAILVGPFGEEALYRGIVLTAAASAATTDLPLGLLAAAAFVARHHISPGANGRDSTRAMAVEVSAAALLLALTVYSQSVYPALLAHLINNIPSAVLQIQCARSGRADTV
;
A
#
# COMPACT_ATOMS: atom_id res chain seq x y z
N MET A 1 15.91 -4.00 8.87
CA MET A 1 17.07 -3.62 8.02
C MET A 1 16.90 -4.06 6.57
N ALA A 2 16.65 -5.35 6.28
CA ALA A 2 16.46 -5.83 4.90
C ALA A 2 15.33 -5.10 4.12
N ALA A 3 14.19 -4.85 4.76
CA ALA A 3 13.07 -4.10 4.16
C ALA A 3 13.44 -2.68 3.72
N ALA A 4 14.15 -1.93 4.59
CA ALA A 4 14.63 -0.59 4.28
C ALA A 4 15.68 -0.62 3.16
N ALA A 5 16.59 -1.59 3.16
CA ALA A 5 17.58 -1.75 2.10
C ALA A 5 16.92 -2.04 0.74
N CYS A 6 15.90 -2.89 0.70
CA CYS A 6 15.14 -3.18 -0.53
C CYS A 6 14.44 -1.92 -1.07
N SER A 7 13.80 -1.13 -0.20
CA SER A 7 13.13 0.12 -0.61
C SER A 7 14.13 1.20 -1.04
N ALA A 8 15.30 1.27 -0.39
CA ALA A 8 16.39 2.15 -0.80
C ALA A 8 16.98 1.74 -2.16
N ALA A 9 17.14 0.44 -2.43
CA ALA A 9 17.60 -0.05 -3.73
C ALA A 9 16.61 0.33 -4.85
N PHE A 10 15.31 0.19 -4.59
CA PHE A 10 14.28 0.67 -5.52
C PHE A 10 14.34 2.19 -5.73
N ALA A 11 14.49 2.97 -4.66
CA ALA A 11 14.66 4.42 -4.76
C ALA A 11 15.87 4.81 -5.61
N VAL A 12 17.01 4.14 -5.43
CA VAL A 12 18.23 4.38 -6.23
C VAL A 12 17.98 4.06 -7.71
N ALA A 13 17.29 2.95 -8.00
CA ALA A 13 16.92 2.60 -9.37
C ALA A 13 16.03 3.67 -10.02
N LEU A 14 15.02 4.18 -9.29
CA LEU A 14 14.17 5.29 -9.76
C LEU A 14 14.96 6.59 -9.97
N CYS A 15 15.96 6.88 -9.14
CA CYS A 15 16.82 8.05 -9.29
C CYS A 15 17.78 7.97 -10.49
N ALA A 16 18.22 6.76 -10.81
CA ALA A 16 19.08 6.47 -11.96
C ALA A 16 18.32 6.58 -13.29
N ASP A 17 17.00 6.38 -13.27
CA ASP A 17 16.16 6.60 -14.44
C ASP A 17 16.08 8.09 -14.83
N ALA A 18 15.92 8.36 -16.12
CA ALA A 18 15.84 9.72 -16.64
C ALA A 18 14.39 10.19 -16.69
N GLY A 19 14.00 11.11 -15.80
CA GLY A 19 12.71 11.81 -15.88
C GLY A 19 11.98 11.98 -14.55
N ALA A 20 10.65 11.97 -14.61
CA ALA A 20 9.76 12.23 -13.48
C ALA A 20 9.97 11.24 -12.31
N PHE A 21 10.44 10.03 -12.59
CA PHE A 21 10.69 9.01 -11.57
C PHE A 21 11.85 9.33 -10.63
N ARG A 22 12.77 10.23 -11.01
CA ARG A 22 13.82 10.69 -10.10
C ARG A 22 13.24 11.37 -8.86
N ALA A 23 12.21 12.19 -9.03
CA ALA A 23 11.54 12.83 -7.90
C ALA A 23 10.85 11.79 -7.01
N ALA A 24 10.21 10.78 -7.60
CA ALA A 24 9.62 9.67 -6.84
C ALA A 24 10.68 8.88 -6.06
N GLY A 25 11.85 8.62 -6.64
CA GLY A 25 12.98 7.98 -5.96
C GLY A 25 13.44 8.75 -4.72
N VAL A 26 13.60 10.07 -4.83
CA VAL A 26 13.93 10.93 -3.67
C VAL A 26 12.86 10.82 -2.57
N ILE A 27 11.58 10.85 -2.93
CA ILE A 27 10.48 10.75 -1.97
C ILE A 27 10.47 9.37 -1.28
N VAL A 28 10.67 8.27 -2.02
CA VAL A 28 10.77 6.91 -1.45
C VAL A 28 11.93 6.81 -0.48
N LEU A 29 13.09 7.41 -0.80
CA LEU A 29 14.24 7.43 0.10
C LEU A 29 13.92 8.22 1.37
N MET A 30 13.31 9.39 1.25
CA MET A 30 12.89 10.21 2.40
C MET A 30 11.89 9.48 3.29
N GLU A 31 10.86 8.86 2.72
CA GLU A 31 9.90 8.04 3.48
C GLU A 31 10.61 6.88 4.19
N THR A 32 11.48 6.15 3.48
CA THR A 32 12.23 5.03 4.05
C THR A 32 13.05 5.47 5.26
N LEU A 33 13.74 6.61 5.17
CA LEU A 33 14.50 7.18 6.27
C LEU A 33 13.60 7.59 7.44
N LEU A 34 12.49 8.28 7.17
CA LEU A 34 11.53 8.70 8.20
C LEU A 34 10.91 7.51 8.94
N LEU A 35 10.53 6.45 8.21
CA LEU A 35 9.96 5.24 8.79
C LEU A 35 11.01 4.41 9.55
N ALA A 36 12.29 4.50 9.17
CA ALA A 36 13.40 3.84 9.87
C ALA A 36 13.89 4.58 11.14
N LEU A 37 13.42 5.82 11.38
CA LEU A 37 13.80 6.56 12.59
C LEU A 37 13.39 5.79 13.86
N PRO A 38 14.11 5.95 14.99
CA PRO A 38 13.71 5.36 16.25
C PRO A 38 12.52 6.13 16.80
N TRP A 39 11.31 5.71 16.43
CA TRP A 39 10.08 6.27 16.98
C TRP A 39 9.94 5.82 18.45
N ARG A 40 10.56 6.59 19.36
CA ARG A 40 10.85 6.27 20.78
C ARG A 40 9.65 5.91 21.67
N VAL A 41 8.43 5.97 21.14
CA VAL A 41 7.19 5.64 21.87
C VAL A 41 6.51 4.46 21.15
N PRO A 42 6.12 3.39 21.87
CA PRO A 42 5.30 2.31 21.29
C PRO A 42 4.05 2.88 20.62
N ARG A 43 3.63 2.33 19.47
CA ARG A 43 2.49 2.84 18.69
C ARG A 43 1.21 3.02 19.50
N THR A 44 0.97 2.13 20.47
CA THR A 44 -0.20 2.19 21.38
C THR A 44 -0.13 3.35 22.37
N GLY A 45 1.06 3.80 22.75
CA GLY A 45 1.30 4.90 23.69
C GLY A 45 1.34 6.29 23.03
N ARG A 46 1.40 6.38 21.71
CA ARG A 46 1.50 7.67 20.98
C ARG A 46 0.26 8.53 21.17
N SER A 47 0.44 9.85 21.14
CA SER A 47 -0.66 10.80 21.02
C SER A 47 -1.31 10.68 19.64
N VAL A 48 -2.57 11.10 19.51
CA VAL A 48 -3.30 11.09 18.23
C VAL A 48 -2.54 11.87 17.16
N ALA A 49 -2.03 13.06 17.49
CA ALA A 49 -1.25 13.88 16.57
C ALA A 49 0.04 13.18 16.12
N GLY A 50 0.78 12.56 17.06
CA GLY A 50 2.00 11.82 16.73
C GLY A 50 1.73 10.59 15.87
N PHE A 51 0.60 9.91 16.09
CA PHE A 51 0.17 8.77 15.27
C PHE A 51 -0.25 9.20 13.86
N TRP A 52 -0.96 10.33 13.71
CA TRP A 52 -1.25 10.91 12.40
C TRP A 52 0.00 11.35 11.65
N ALA A 53 0.96 11.99 12.34
CA ALA A 53 2.22 12.38 11.73
C ALA A 53 2.97 11.17 11.15
N GLU A 54 3.02 10.06 11.88
CA GLU A 54 3.56 8.80 11.37
C GLU A 54 2.81 8.29 10.14
N ILE A 55 1.47 8.28 10.16
CA ILE A 55 0.66 7.85 9.03
C ILE A 55 0.89 8.73 7.80
N VAL A 56 0.98 10.05 7.98
CA VAL A 56 1.31 10.98 6.90
C VAL A 56 2.72 10.71 6.37
N CYS A 57 3.71 10.48 7.24
CA CYS A 57 5.04 10.05 6.82
C CYS A 57 4.95 8.79 5.96
N GLY A 58 4.19 7.78 6.41
CA GLY A 58 3.91 6.56 5.66
C GLY A 58 2.89 6.71 4.52
N LEU A 59 2.55 7.91 4.11
CA LEU A 59 1.82 8.20 2.86
C LEU A 59 2.63 9.09 1.92
N LEU A 60 3.83 9.54 2.34
CA LEU A 60 4.67 10.42 1.55
C LEU A 60 5.08 9.78 0.22
N ALA A 61 5.58 8.54 0.22
CA ALA A 61 5.98 7.87 -1.02
C ALA A 61 4.80 7.62 -1.96
N PRO A 62 3.69 6.97 -1.54
CA PRO A 62 2.60 6.69 -2.46
C PRO A 62 1.94 7.98 -2.96
N LEU A 63 1.57 8.92 -2.08
CA LEU A 63 0.88 10.13 -2.52
C LEU A 63 1.81 11.12 -3.23
N GLY A 64 3.07 11.20 -2.81
CA GLY A 64 4.08 12.00 -3.49
C GLY A 64 4.37 11.48 -4.89
N ALA A 65 4.52 10.16 -5.06
CA ALA A 65 4.71 9.56 -6.38
C ALA A 65 3.49 9.72 -7.28
N LEU A 66 2.27 9.61 -6.75
CA LEU A 66 1.06 9.90 -7.50
C LEU A 66 1.01 11.37 -7.93
N ALA A 67 1.33 12.31 -7.04
CA ALA A 67 1.38 13.73 -7.38
C ALA A 67 2.40 14.02 -8.48
N VAL A 68 3.59 13.40 -8.41
CA VAL A 68 4.62 13.47 -9.46
C VAL A 68 4.10 12.88 -10.77
N ALA A 69 3.41 11.74 -10.75
CA ALA A 69 2.83 11.14 -11.95
C ALA A 69 1.75 12.05 -12.56
N VAL A 70 0.84 12.59 -11.76
CA VAL A 70 -0.19 13.54 -12.22
C VAL A 70 0.46 14.76 -12.87
N TRP A 71 1.49 15.32 -12.24
CA TRP A 71 2.21 16.48 -12.77
C TRP A 71 2.96 16.18 -14.06
N ALA A 72 3.62 15.02 -14.14
CA ALA A 72 4.33 14.58 -15.33
C ALA A 72 3.40 14.17 -16.49
N GLY A 73 2.15 13.81 -16.17
CA GLY A 73 1.10 13.48 -17.12
C GLY A 73 1.44 12.32 -18.07
N PRO A 74 1.99 11.18 -17.61
CA PRO A 74 2.32 10.07 -18.49
C PRO A 74 1.04 9.47 -19.09
N ALA A 75 1.12 9.01 -20.34
CA ALA A 75 -0.05 8.50 -21.07
C ALA A 75 -0.77 7.35 -20.33
N TRP A 76 -0.01 6.46 -19.68
CA TRP A 76 -0.57 5.32 -18.93
C TRP A 76 -1.51 5.76 -17.79
N LEU A 77 -1.30 6.94 -17.20
CA LEU A 77 -2.14 7.43 -16.11
C LEU A 77 -3.55 7.73 -16.59
N TRP A 78 -3.70 8.08 -17.87
CA TRP A 78 -4.99 8.46 -18.45
C TRP A 78 -5.58 7.35 -19.33
N GLN A 79 -4.95 6.17 -19.36
CA GLN A 79 -5.41 5.02 -20.13
C GLN A 79 -6.27 4.08 -19.28
N PRO A 80 -7.60 4.08 -19.47
CA PRO A 80 -8.45 3.12 -18.80
C PRO A 80 -8.18 1.71 -19.32
N GLY A 81 -8.35 0.72 -18.45
CA GLY A 81 -8.35 -0.69 -18.87
C GLY A 81 -9.62 -1.01 -19.66
N ALA A 82 -9.59 -2.10 -20.42
CA ALA A 82 -10.82 -2.64 -20.99
C ALA A 82 -11.74 -3.23 -19.89
N PRO A 83 -13.08 -3.19 -20.05
CA PRO A 83 -14.04 -3.61 -19.00
C PRO A 83 -13.77 -4.99 -18.38
N GLN A 84 -13.36 -5.97 -19.18
CA GLN A 84 -13.06 -7.33 -18.71
C GLN A 84 -11.93 -7.36 -17.65
N TRP A 85 -10.99 -6.42 -17.71
CA TRP A 85 -9.91 -6.35 -16.74
C TRP A 85 -10.38 -5.86 -15.37
N TYR A 86 -11.42 -5.03 -15.30
CA TYR A 86 -12.03 -4.66 -14.02
C TYR A 86 -12.75 -5.84 -13.37
N VAL A 87 -13.37 -6.72 -14.18
CA VAL A 87 -13.94 -7.98 -13.67
C VAL A 87 -12.83 -8.88 -13.13
N ALA A 88 -11.72 -9.02 -13.86
CA ALA A 88 -10.55 -9.76 -13.39
C ALA A 88 -9.95 -9.15 -12.11
N GLY A 89 -9.87 -7.83 -12.02
CA GLY A 89 -9.42 -7.12 -10.82
C GLY A 89 -10.35 -7.35 -9.63
N ALA A 90 -11.67 -7.30 -9.82
CA ALA A 90 -12.62 -7.60 -8.78
C ALA A 90 -12.51 -9.05 -8.27
N ALA A 91 -12.38 -10.01 -9.19
CA ALA A 91 -12.16 -11.41 -8.86
C ALA A 91 -10.85 -11.61 -8.10
N LEU A 92 -9.77 -10.95 -8.53
CA LEU A 92 -8.47 -10.99 -7.86
C LEU A 92 -8.53 -10.40 -6.46
N GLY A 93 -9.19 -9.25 -6.28
CA GLY A 93 -9.41 -8.65 -4.97
C GLY A 93 -10.17 -9.59 -4.02
N GLY A 94 -11.22 -10.26 -4.53
CA GLY A 94 -11.93 -11.30 -3.79
C GLY A 94 -11.06 -12.51 -3.42
N ALA A 95 -10.19 -12.96 -4.33
CA ALA A 95 -9.26 -14.05 -4.06
C ALA A 95 -8.21 -13.68 -2.99
N LEU A 96 -7.69 -12.45 -3.02
CA LEU A 96 -6.76 -11.94 -2.00
C LEU A 96 -7.45 -11.82 -0.62
N LEU A 97 -8.71 -11.37 -0.59
CA LEU A 97 -9.52 -11.37 0.64
C LEU A 97 -9.69 -12.77 1.21
N TRP A 98 -10.01 -13.74 0.36
CA TRP A 98 -10.15 -15.14 0.76
C TRP A 98 -8.84 -15.70 1.32
N LEU A 99 -7.72 -15.45 0.64
CA LEU A 99 -6.38 -15.84 1.10
C LEU A 99 -6.02 -15.18 2.46
N GLY A 100 -6.40 -13.92 2.64
CA GLY A 100 -6.25 -13.19 3.90
C GLY A 100 -6.99 -13.84 5.07
N GLY A 101 -8.08 -14.58 4.80
CA GLY A 101 -8.79 -15.37 5.79
C GLY A 101 -9.57 -14.54 6.81
N MET A 102 -9.88 -13.28 6.51
CA MET A 102 -10.73 -12.46 7.37
C MET A 102 -12.16 -13.02 7.37
N ASN A 103 -12.73 -13.25 8.56
CA ASN A 103 -14.13 -13.67 8.67
C ASN A 103 -15.06 -12.48 8.41
N LEU A 104 -15.47 -12.29 7.15
CA LEU A 104 -16.31 -11.16 6.73
C LEU A 104 -17.68 -11.14 7.41
N ARG A 105 -18.21 -12.30 7.83
CA ARG A 105 -19.45 -12.36 8.61
C ARG A 105 -19.25 -11.75 10.00
N ALA A 106 -18.18 -12.15 10.69
CA ALA A 106 -17.82 -11.58 11.99
C ALA A 106 -17.40 -10.10 11.90
N LEU A 107 -16.88 -9.66 10.74
CA LEU A 107 -16.68 -8.24 10.45
C LEU A 107 -18.02 -7.50 10.40
N ALA A 108 -18.98 -8.03 9.65
CA ALA A 108 -20.29 -7.40 9.46
C ALA A 108 -21.09 -7.28 10.76
N THR A 109 -20.96 -8.25 11.66
CA THR A 109 -21.60 -8.22 12.99
C THR A 109 -20.83 -7.38 14.02
N GLY A 110 -19.59 -6.95 13.72
CA GLY A 110 -18.72 -6.25 14.66
C GLY A 110 -18.00 -7.15 15.67
N GLU A 111 -18.22 -8.46 15.61
CA GLU A 111 -17.59 -9.47 16.47
C GLU A 111 -16.06 -9.46 16.33
N LEU A 112 -15.52 -9.24 15.12
CA LEU A 112 -14.08 -9.07 14.95
C LEU A 112 -13.53 -7.85 15.68
N ALA A 113 -14.27 -6.74 15.69
CA ALA A 113 -13.84 -5.54 16.40
C ALA A 113 -13.90 -5.73 17.92
N PHE A 114 -14.87 -6.51 18.41
CA PHE A 114 -14.93 -6.93 19.80
C PHE A 114 -13.70 -7.74 20.20
N PHE A 115 -13.32 -8.77 19.43
CA PHE A 115 -12.13 -9.58 19.72
C PHE A 115 -10.81 -8.84 19.51
N ALA A 116 -10.73 -7.96 18.51
CA ALA A 116 -9.54 -7.15 18.27
C ALA A 116 -9.33 -6.08 19.36
N GLY A 117 -10.38 -5.74 20.10
CA GLY A 117 -10.36 -4.75 21.17
C GLY A 117 -10.52 -3.31 20.67
N PRO A 118 -10.84 -2.38 21.60
CA PRO A 118 -11.00 -0.97 21.27
C PRO A 118 -9.67 -0.33 20.86
N THR A 119 -9.73 0.65 19.95
CA THR A 119 -8.60 1.51 19.63
C THR A 119 -8.96 2.96 19.90
N ARG A 120 -7.97 3.80 20.25
CA ARG A 120 -8.17 5.25 20.34
C ARG A 120 -8.77 5.74 19.02
N PRO A 121 -9.88 6.49 19.01
CA PRO A 121 -10.60 6.81 17.77
C PRO A 121 -9.69 7.42 16.70
N GLY A 122 -8.83 8.37 17.09
CA GLY A 122 -7.89 9.00 16.18
C GLY A 122 -6.89 8.02 15.54
N HIS A 123 -6.48 6.96 16.24
CA HIS A 123 -5.57 5.95 15.68
C HIS A 123 -6.28 5.06 14.67
N GLY A 124 -7.49 4.59 15.00
CA GLY A 124 -8.26 3.74 14.09
C GLY A 124 -8.67 4.49 12.82
N TYR A 125 -9.07 5.76 12.91
CA TYR A 125 -9.33 6.59 11.72
C TYR A 125 -8.07 6.82 10.90
N ALA A 126 -6.93 7.11 11.52
CA ALA A 126 -5.67 7.29 10.80
C ALA A 126 -5.27 6.02 10.02
N ARG A 127 -5.41 4.84 10.63
CA ARG A 127 -5.18 3.56 9.95
C ARG A 127 -6.16 3.33 8.81
N ALA A 128 -7.46 3.55 9.03
CA ALA A 128 -8.46 3.41 7.99
C ALA A 128 -8.19 4.34 6.79
N THR A 129 -7.83 5.60 7.05
CA THR A 129 -7.42 6.54 6.02
C THR A 129 -6.22 6.03 5.23
N ALA A 130 -5.16 5.59 5.90
CA ALA A 130 -3.98 5.04 5.22
C ALA A 130 -4.32 3.83 4.33
N ILE A 131 -5.15 2.91 4.84
CA ILE A 131 -5.59 1.70 4.13
C ILE A 131 -6.38 2.02 2.86
N LEU A 132 -7.21 3.07 2.88
CA LEU A 132 -8.07 3.46 1.76
C LEU A 132 -7.36 4.37 0.75
N VAL A 133 -6.49 5.25 1.23
CA VAL A 133 -5.82 6.27 0.41
C VAL A 133 -4.50 5.76 -0.16
N GLY A 134 -3.76 4.95 0.60
CA GLY A 134 -2.49 4.36 0.20
C GLY A 134 -2.51 3.68 -1.18
N PRO A 135 -3.50 2.81 -1.49
CA PRO A 135 -3.56 2.08 -2.76
C PRO A 135 -3.44 2.95 -4.01
N PHE A 136 -4.04 4.14 -4.04
CA PHE A 136 -3.97 5.03 -5.20
C PHE A 136 -2.52 5.39 -5.55
N GLY A 137 -1.74 5.72 -4.53
CA GLY A 137 -0.34 6.07 -4.70
C GLY A 137 0.58 4.87 -4.84
N GLU A 138 0.27 3.77 -4.17
CA GLU A 138 1.05 2.53 -4.27
C GLU A 138 0.95 1.93 -5.68
N GLU A 139 -0.23 1.95 -6.31
CA GLU A 139 -0.34 1.51 -7.69
C GLU A 139 0.39 2.45 -8.66
N ALA A 140 0.29 3.77 -8.47
CA ALA A 140 1.05 4.71 -9.30
C ALA A 140 2.57 4.52 -9.17
N LEU A 141 3.08 4.36 -7.95
CA LEU A 141 4.50 4.21 -7.66
C LEU A 141 5.06 2.87 -8.15
N TYR A 142 4.42 1.76 -7.79
CA TYR A 142 4.99 0.43 -8.01
C TYR A 142 4.56 -0.21 -9.33
N ARG A 143 3.41 0.19 -9.89
CA ARG A 143 2.87 -0.40 -11.14
C ARG A 143 3.00 0.57 -12.30
N GLY A 144 2.83 1.88 -12.07
CA GLY A 144 3.02 2.92 -13.09
C GLY A 144 4.43 2.92 -13.71
N ILE A 145 5.47 2.69 -12.91
CA ILE A 145 6.85 2.57 -13.40
C ILE A 145 7.01 1.45 -14.44
N VAL A 146 6.30 0.34 -14.25
CA VAL A 146 6.37 -0.82 -15.16
C VAL A 146 5.69 -0.52 -16.48
N LEU A 147 4.62 0.29 -16.48
CA LEU A 147 3.97 0.72 -17.72
C LEU A 147 4.83 1.73 -18.51
N THR A 148 5.58 2.60 -17.83
CA THR A 148 6.55 3.44 -18.53
C THR A 148 7.69 2.62 -19.11
N ALA A 149 8.17 1.61 -18.40
CA ALA A 149 9.26 0.75 -18.85
C ALA A 149 8.83 -0.21 -19.98
N ALA A 150 7.62 -0.77 -19.93
CA ALA A 150 7.07 -1.63 -20.99
C ALA A 150 6.90 -0.90 -22.34
N ALA A 151 6.72 0.42 -22.31
CA ALA A 151 6.66 1.24 -23.53
C ALA A 151 8.03 1.38 -24.24
N SER A 152 9.14 1.03 -23.58
CA SER A 152 10.50 1.15 -24.12
C SER A 152 10.92 -0.02 -25.04
N ALA A 153 10.09 -1.06 -25.19
CA ALA A 153 10.33 -2.28 -25.97
C ALA A 153 11.59 -3.09 -25.62
N ALA A 154 12.37 -2.69 -24.62
CA ALA A 154 13.56 -3.41 -24.20
C ALA A 154 13.24 -4.41 -23.07
N THR A 155 13.55 -5.68 -23.28
CA THR A 155 13.46 -6.78 -22.29
C THR A 155 14.34 -6.56 -21.03
N THR A 156 15.01 -5.43 -20.90
CA THR A 156 15.87 -5.03 -19.79
C THR A 156 15.13 -4.54 -18.55
N ASP A 157 13.81 -4.37 -18.60
CA ASP A 157 13.05 -3.66 -17.56
C ASP A 157 12.27 -4.59 -16.59
N LEU A 158 12.28 -5.90 -16.87
CA LEU A 158 11.77 -6.93 -15.94
C LEU A 158 12.42 -6.85 -14.52
N PRO A 159 13.73 -6.58 -14.38
CA PRO A 159 14.36 -6.39 -13.07
C PRO A 159 13.76 -5.22 -12.28
N LEU A 160 13.35 -4.13 -12.95
CA LEU A 160 12.77 -2.97 -12.27
C LEU A 160 11.35 -3.28 -11.77
N GLY A 161 10.54 -4.00 -12.55
CA GLY A 161 9.22 -4.47 -12.12
C GLY A 161 9.29 -5.44 -10.93
N LEU A 162 10.25 -6.37 -10.94
CA LEU A 162 10.50 -7.26 -9.80
C LEU A 162 10.99 -6.50 -8.57
N LEU A 163 11.87 -5.52 -8.75
CA LEU A 163 12.34 -4.65 -7.67
C LEU A 163 11.21 -3.80 -7.11
N ALA A 164 10.30 -3.27 -7.95
CA ALA A 164 9.11 -2.55 -7.51
C ALA A 164 8.17 -3.45 -6.69
N ALA A 165 7.94 -4.70 -7.13
CA ALA A 165 7.14 -5.67 -6.38
C ALA A 165 7.78 -6.02 -5.03
N ALA A 166 9.10 -6.23 -4.99
CA ALA A 166 9.84 -6.47 -3.75
C ALA A 166 9.77 -5.26 -2.81
N ALA A 167 9.94 -4.03 -3.33
CA ALA A 167 9.85 -2.79 -2.57
C ALA A 167 8.43 -2.53 -2.04
N PHE A 168 7.39 -2.87 -2.81
CA PHE A 168 6.00 -2.83 -2.35
C PHE A 168 5.80 -3.71 -1.11
N VAL A 169 6.27 -4.96 -1.13
CA VAL A 169 6.21 -5.84 0.06
C VAL A 169 7.05 -5.25 1.18
N ALA A 170 8.33 -4.96 0.91
CA ALA A 170 9.29 -4.47 1.89
C ALA A 170 8.79 -3.25 2.66
N ARG A 171 8.16 -2.29 1.97
CA ARG A 171 7.61 -1.07 2.58
C ARG A 171 6.67 -1.33 3.76
N HIS A 172 5.86 -2.38 3.67
CA HIS A 172 4.94 -2.76 4.75
C HIS A 172 5.65 -3.21 6.03
N HIS A 173 6.94 -3.59 5.93
CA HIS A 173 7.79 -4.08 7.02
C HIS A 173 8.83 -3.05 7.48
N ILE A 174 8.85 -1.83 6.92
CA ILE A 174 9.72 -0.74 7.42
C ILE A 174 9.09 -0.06 8.64
N SER A 175 7.76 0.06 8.63
CA SER A 175 7.01 0.76 9.69
C SER A 175 7.38 0.23 11.10
N PRO A 176 7.59 1.11 12.08
CA PRO A 176 8.03 0.69 13.41
C PRO A 176 6.95 -0.03 14.22
N GLY A 177 7.37 -1.08 14.93
CA GLY A 177 6.57 -1.80 15.93
C GLY A 177 5.62 -2.84 15.34
N ALA A 178 4.98 -3.63 16.23
CA ALA A 178 4.01 -4.65 15.85
C ALA A 178 2.82 -4.01 15.11
N ASN A 179 2.82 -4.14 13.78
CA ASN A 179 1.77 -3.66 12.88
C ASN A 179 0.75 -4.76 12.54
N GLY A 180 0.89 -5.94 13.16
CA GLY A 180 0.05 -7.11 12.90
C GLY A 180 0.38 -7.85 11.60
N ARG A 181 1.51 -7.53 10.96
CA ARG A 181 1.91 -8.05 9.64
C ARG A 181 3.01 -9.10 9.71
N ASP A 182 3.46 -9.48 10.91
CA ASP A 182 4.54 -10.44 11.14
C ASP A 182 4.12 -11.92 10.95
N SER A 183 2.90 -12.18 10.49
CA SER A 183 2.43 -13.55 10.24
C SER A 183 2.83 -14.05 8.86
N THR A 184 3.13 -15.34 8.73
CA THR A 184 3.40 -15.99 7.44
C THR A 184 2.25 -15.81 6.45
N ARG A 185 1.01 -15.78 6.94
CA ARG A 185 -0.18 -15.53 6.12
C ARG A 185 -0.18 -14.10 5.56
N ALA A 186 0.11 -13.10 6.39
CA ALA A 186 0.18 -11.71 5.94
C ALA A 186 1.27 -11.53 4.87
N MET A 187 2.46 -12.09 5.10
CA MET A 187 3.54 -12.10 4.10
C MET A 187 3.11 -12.80 2.80
N ALA A 188 2.45 -13.96 2.88
CA ALA A 188 1.97 -14.68 1.70
C ALA A 188 0.95 -13.86 0.90
N VAL A 189 0.02 -13.16 1.57
CA VAL A 189 -0.95 -12.27 0.92
C VAL A 189 -0.25 -11.10 0.26
N GLU A 190 0.72 -10.46 0.92
CA GLU A 190 1.45 -9.33 0.38
C GLU A 190 2.28 -9.71 -0.85
N VAL A 191 3.01 -10.83 -0.80
CA VAL A 191 3.78 -11.34 -1.93
C VAL A 191 2.85 -11.72 -3.09
N SER A 192 1.74 -12.39 -2.79
CA SER A 192 0.73 -12.75 -3.81
C SER A 192 0.11 -11.50 -4.43
N ALA A 193 -0.25 -10.50 -3.62
CA ALA A 193 -0.76 -9.23 -4.11
C ALA A 193 0.29 -8.49 -4.96
N ALA A 194 1.56 -8.47 -4.53
CA ALA A 194 2.64 -7.85 -5.28
C ALA A 194 2.74 -8.43 -6.70
N ALA A 195 2.79 -9.75 -6.81
CA ALA A 195 2.91 -10.46 -8.08
C ALA A 195 1.65 -10.36 -8.95
N LEU A 196 0.48 -10.61 -8.38
CA LEU A 196 -0.78 -10.68 -9.14
C LEU A 196 -1.25 -9.30 -9.59
N LEU A 197 -1.08 -8.25 -8.77
CA LEU A 197 -1.39 -6.88 -9.17
C LEU A 197 -0.44 -6.41 -10.27
N LEU A 198 0.85 -6.73 -10.17
CA LEU A 198 1.82 -6.44 -11.23
C LEU A 198 1.45 -7.14 -12.54
N ALA A 199 1.13 -8.44 -12.49
CA ALA A 199 0.70 -9.19 -13.66
C ALA A 199 -0.57 -8.57 -14.27
N LEU A 200 -1.56 -8.24 -13.44
CA LEU A 200 -2.79 -7.61 -13.90
C LEU A 200 -2.52 -6.26 -14.58
N THR A 201 -1.62 -5.44 -14.04
CA THR A 201 -1.19 -4.19 -14.68
C THR A 201 -0.54 -4.45 -16.04
N VAL A 202 0.40 -5.40 -16.13
CA VAL A 202 1.10 -5.71 -17.38
C VAL A 202 0.13 -6.24 -18.44
N TYR A 203 -0.78 -7.15 -18.10
CA TYR A 203 -1.72 -7.70 -19.09
C TYR A 203 -2.82 -6.72 -19.48
N SER A 204 -3.29 -5.87 -18.56
CA SER A 204 -4.32 -4.87 -18.85
C SER A 204 -3.77 -3.58 -19.44
N GLN A 205 -2.45 -3.37 -19.38
CA GLN A 205 -1.78 -2.11 -19.74
C GLN A 205 -2.38 -0.90 -19.00
N SER A 206 -2.91 -1.12 -17.79
CA SER A 206 -3.56 -0.09 -16.98
C SER A 206 -3.37 -0.36 -15.49
N VAL A 207 -3.19 0.70 -14.71
CA VAL A 207 -3.08 0.60 -13.24
C VAL A 207 -4.43 0.41 -12.55
N TYR A 208 -5.53 0.77 -13.22
CA TYR A 208 -6.85 0.84 -12.58
C TYR A 208 -7.47 -0.51 -12.19
N PRO A 209 -7.34 -1.59 -13.00
CA PRO A 209 -7.77 -2.92 -12.57
C PRO A 209 -7.06 -3.41 -11.29
N ALA A 210 -5.75 -3.14 -11.19
CA ALA A 210 -4.96 -3.45 -10.00
C ALA A 210 -5.39 -2.60 -8.79
N LEU A 211 -5.63 -1.30 -8.99
CA LEU A 211 -6.17 -0.42 -7.95
C LEU A 211 -7.52 -0.92 -7.41
N LEU A 212 -8.43 -1.35 -8.28
CA LEU A 212 -9.71 -1.92 -7.87
C LEU A 212 -9.51 -3.17 -7.00
N ALA A 213 -8.66 -4.10 -7.45
CA ALA A 213 -8.34 -5.31 -6.71
C ALA A 213 -7.75 -5.00 -5.32
N HIS A 214 -6.83 -4.03 -5.27
CA HIS A 214 -6.18 -3.57 -4.05
C HIS A 214 -7.19 -2.93 -3.08
N LEU A 215 -8.06 -2.05 -3.57
CA LEU A 215 -9.12 -1.44 -2.75
C LEU A 215 -10.07 -2.49 -2.18
N ILE A 216 -10.54 -3.44 -3.00
CA ILE A 216 -11.40 -4.54 -2.53
C ILE A 216 -10.71 -5.33 -1.41
N ASN A 217 -9.42 -5.66 -1.58
CA ASN A 217 -8.63 -6.34 -0.56
C ASN A 217 -8.51 -5.54 0.75
N ASN A 218 -8.44 -4.22 0.67
CA ASN A 218 -8.14 -3.36 1.80
C ASN A 218 -9.39 -2.86 2.56
N ILE A 219 -10.54 -2.72 1.89
CA ILE A 219 -11.78 -2.20 2.48
C ILE A 219 -12.17 -2.92 3.78
N PRO A 220 -12.18 -4.26 3.87
CA PRO A 220 -12.55 -4.94 5.11
C PRO A 220 -11.65 -4.58 6.30
N SER A 221 -10.35 -4.42 6.05
CA SER A 221 -9.40 -3.98 7.07
C SER A 221 -9.68 -2.54 7.52
N ALA A 222 -10.03 -1.63 6.60
CA ALA A 222 -10.42 -0.26 6.95
C ALA A 222 -11.69 -0.23 7.80
N VAL A 223 -12.70 -1.03 7.43
CA VAL A 223 -13.95 -1.17 8.19
C VAL A 223 -13.67 -1.65 9.61
N LEU A 224 -12.80 -2.65 9.78
CA LEU A 224 -12.41 -3.15 11.10
C LEU A 224 -11.78 -2.05 11.97
N GLN A 225 -10.87 -1.25 11.41
CA GLN A 225 -10.24 -0.15 12.15
C GLN A 225 -11.26 0.92 12.59
N ILE A 226 -12.25 1.22 11.74
CA ILE A 226 -13.35 2.14 12.06
C ILE A 226 -14.24 1.56 13.17
N GLN A 227 -14.55 0.26 13.14
CA GLN A 227 -15.33 -0.41 14.19
C GLN A 227 -14.59 -0.37 15.53
N CYS A 228 -13.32 -0.76 15.58
CA CYS A 228 -12.49 -0.68 16.79
C CYS A 228 -12.38 0.75 17.34
N ALA A 229 -12.31 1.77 16.46
CA ALA A 229 -12.30 3.18 16.84
C ALA A 229 -13.62 3.64 17.48
N ARG A 230 -14.76 3.10 17.02
CA ARG A 230 -16.08 3.41 17.57
C ARG A 230 -16.28 2.74 18.92
N SER A 231 -15.87 1.48 19.07
CA SER A 231 -15.92 0.77 20.36
C SER A 231 -15.12 1.49 21.44
N GLY A 232 -13.94 2.03 21.10
CA GLY A 232 -13.11 2.78 22.06
C GLY A 232 -13.69 4.13 22.51
N ARG A 233 -14.78 4.63 21.91
CA ARG A 233 -15.51 5.79 22.45
C ARG A 233 -16.46 5.41 23.58
N ALA A 234 -16.99 4.19 23.56
CA ALA A 234 -17.96 3.72 24.54
C ALA A 234 -17.34 3.63 25.95
N ASP A 235 -16.03 3.38 26.05
CA ASP A 235 -15.31 3.27 27.33
C ASP A 235 -14.86 4.63 27.92
N THR A 236 -15.17 5.75 27.25
CA THR A 236 -14.76 7.11 27.68
C THR A 236 -15.93 8.01 28.11
N VAL A 237 -17.15 7.45 28.17
CA VAL A 237 -18.37 8.09 28.66
C VAL A 237 -18.79 7.39 29.94
#